data_AF-A0A7W4EYY9-F1
#
_entry.id   AF-A0A7W4EYY9-F1
#
_cell.length_a   1.000
_cell.length_b   1.000
_cell.length_c   1.000
_cell.angle_alpha   90.00
_cell.angle_beta   90.00
_cell.angle_gamma   90.00
#
_symmetry.space_group_name_H-M   'P 1'
#
loop_
_entity.id
_entity.type
_entity.pdbx_description
1 polymer ?
#
loop_
_entity_poly.entity_id
_entity_poly.type
_entity_poly.pdbx_seq_one_letter_code
_entity_poly.pdbx_strand_id
1 'polypeptide(L)'
;MKKVFISSMAVLAVLSVTSCKTDFETDVADIAVTSGEADFSKYVALGNSLTSGYRDGTVYLDGQLESYPAMIAEQMQKAGGGTFTQPLVPDNIGGFSNIPGFKGKLTLQVVNGALTPVYSTAVSTLDRLTGTYNNMGVPGAKSFHLVANG
;
A
#
# COMPACT_ATOMS: atom_id res chain seq x y z
N MET A 1 -27.67 42.34 34.88
CA MET A 1 -26.61 42.52 33.85
C MET A 1 -25.23 42.08 34.33
N LYS A 2 -24.67 42.61 35.42
CA LYS A 2 -23.33 42.22 35.92
C LYS A 2 -23.15 40.72 36.22
N LYS A 3 -24.13 40.07 36.84
CA LYS A 3 -24.06 38.62 37.16
C LYS A 3 -24.05 37.71 35.92
N VAL A 4 -24.74 38.12 34.85
CA VAL A 4 -24.78 37.38 33.58
C VAL A 4 -23.44 37.49 32.86
N PHE A 5 -22.86 38.70 32.80
CA PHE A 5 -21.54 38.93 32.20
C PHE A 5 -20.42 38.14 32.90
N ILE A 6 -20.41 38.10 34.24
CA ILE A 6 -19.41 37.35 35.00
C ILE A 6 -19.54 35.85 34.73
N SER A 7 -20.77 35.32 34.68
CA SER A 7 -21.00 33.90 34.40
C SER A 7 -20.61 33.53 32.96
N SER A 8 -20.91 34.39 31.98
CA SER A 8 -20.51 34.16 30.58
C SER A 8 -19.00 34.17 30.40
N MET A 9 -18.29 35.08 31.09
CA MET A 9 -16.83 35.17 31.03
C MET A 9 -16.15 33.98 31.72
N ALA A 10 -16.73 33.48 32.81
CA ALA A 10 -16.27 32.26 33.47
C ALA A 10 -16.44 31.02 32.59
N VAL A 11 -17.58 30.89 31.89
CA VAL A 11 -17.81 29.79 30.93
C VAL A 11 -16.84 29.87 29.75
N LEU A 12 -16.59 31.07 29.20
CA LEU A 12 -15.62 31.27 28.13
C LEU A 12 -14.20 30.90 28.57
N ALA A 13 -13.81 31.26 29.79
CA ALA A 13 -12.51 30.91 30.35
C ALA A 13 -12.34 29.38 30.48
N VAL A 14 -13.34 28.68 31.03
CA VAL A 14 -13.32 27.21 31.17
C VAL A 14 -13.27 26.51 29.82
N LEU A 15 -14.05 26.96 28.84
CA LEU A 15 -14.01 26.41 27.47
C LEU A 15 -12.66 26.67 26.79
N SER A 16 -12.05 27.85 27.02
CA SER A 16 -10.74 28.18 26.44
C SER A 16 -9.59 27.34 27.00
N VAL A 17 -9.64 26.93 28.27
CA VAL A 17 -8.59 26.07 28.87
C VAL A 17 -8.81 24.57 28.65
N THR A 18 -10.04 24.15 28.35
CA THR A 18 -10.39 22.73 28.09
C THR A 18 -10.45 22.38 26.59
N SER A 19 -10.31 23.37 25.71
CA SER A 19 -10.33 23.19 24.24
C SER A 19 -9.05 22.57 23.66
N CYS A 20 -7.96 22.46 24.42
CA CYS A 20 -6.76 21.80 23.94
C CYS A 20 -6.97 20.28 23.94
N LYS A 21 -7.23 19.70 22.77
CA LYS A 21 -7.05 18.25 22.58
C LYS A 21 -5.55 17.94 22.62
N THR A 22 -5.15 17.03 23.49
CA THR A 22 -3.76 16.57 23.66
C THR A 22 -3.33 15.58 22.57
N ASP A 23 -4.10 15.45 21.48
CA ASP A 23 -3.81 14.51 20.39
C ASP A 23 -2.42 14.75 19.77
N PHE A 24 -1.88 15.97 19.87
CA PHE A 24 -0.53 16.31 19.40
C PHE A 24 0.60 15.93 20.37
N GLU A 25 0.29 15.66 21.64
CA GLU A 25 1.28 15.22 22.66
C GLU A 25 1.44 13.70 22.70
N THR A 26 0.58 12.97 21.99
CA THR A 26 0.64 11.50 21.92
C THR A 26 1.52 11.11 20.74
N ASP A 27 2.61 10.38 21.00
CA ASP A 27 3.45 9.84 19.93
C ASP A 27 2.60 8.90 19.07
N VAL A 28 2.73 9.00 17.74
CA VAL A 28 2.04 8.10 16.80
C VAL A 28 2.41 6.63 17.03
N ALA A 29 3.58 6.36 17.63
CA ALA A 29 4.01 5.03 18.04
C ALA A 29 3.20 4.48 19.23
N ASP A 30 2.63 5.35 20.06
CA ASP A 30 1.86 4.98 21.25
C ASP A 30 0.36 4.81 20.94
N ILE A 31 -0.08 5.16 19.73
CA ILE A 31 -1.46 4.95 19.29
C ILE A 31 -1.70 3.47 19.05
N ALA A 32 -2.52 2.86 19.91
CA ALA A 32 -2.94 1.48 19.74
C ALA A 32 -3.75 1.31 18.44
N VAL A 33 -3.27 0.44 17.55
CA VAL A 33 -4.00 0.05 16.34
C VAL A 33 -5.10 -0.94 16.75
N THR A 34 -6.36 -0.57 16.54
CA THR A 34 -7.52 -1.41 16.87
C THR A 34 -8.46 -1.52 15.69
N SER A 35 -9.22 -2.62 15.62
CA SER A 35 -10.24 -2.80 14.58
C SER A 35 -11.52 -2.01 14.84
N GLY A 36 -11.73 -1.54 16.07
CA GLY A 36 -13.02 -0.98 16.50
C GLY A 36 -14.14 -2.00 16.25
N GLU A 37 -15.07 -1.64 15.36
CA GLU A 37 -16.19 -2.49 14.94
C GLU A 37 -15.94 -3.20 13.60
N ALA A 38 -14.81 -2.95 12.93
CA ALA A 38 -14.49 -3.57 11.65
C ALA A 38 -14.01 -5.02 11.82
N ASP A 39 -14.34 -5.89 10.84
CA ASP A 39 -13.81 -7.24 10.74
C ASP A 39 -12.73 -7.29 9.64
N PHE A 40 -11.47 -7.46 10.06
CA PHE A 40 -10.32 -7.61 9.16
C PHE A 40 -9.90 -9.07 8.95
N SER A 41 -10.77 -10.03 9.28
CA SER A 41 -10.53 -11.46 9.07
C SER A 41 -10.20 -11.82 7.62
N LYS A 42 -10.69 -11.03 6.65
CA LYS A 42 -10.39 -11.20 5.23
C LYS A 42 -10.28 -9.87 4.51
N TYR A 43 -9.12 -9.66 3.88
CA TYR A 43 -8.88 -8.58 2.95
C TYR A 43 -8.47 -9.15 1.60
N VAL A 44 -9.18 -8.76 0.53
CA VAL A 44 -8.87 -9.15 -0.86
C VAL A 44 -8.77 -7.88 -1.70
N ALA A 45 -7.65 -7.73 -2.38
CA ALA A 45 -7.38 -6.59 -3.24
C ALA A 45 -7.42 -7.03 -4.70
N LEU A 46 -8.41 -6.52 -5.43
CA LEU A 46 -8.61 -6.80 -6.85
C LEU A 46 -8.29 -5.56 -7.67
N GLY A 47 -7.51 -5.71 -8.74
CA GLY A 47 -7.23 -4.57 -9.60
C GLY A 47 -6.15 -4.81 -10.64
N ASN A 48 -5.47 -3.73 -11.00
CA ASN A 48 -4.50 -3.69 -12.09
C ASN A 48 -3.06 -3.53 -11.57
N SER A 49 -2.22 -2.84 -12.35
CA SER A 49 -0.83 -2.51 -12.03
C SER A 49 -0.64 -1.83 -10.68
N LEU A 50 -1.54 -0.92 -10.28
CA LEU A 50 -1.42 -0.21 -9.00
C LEU A 50 -1.60 -1.17 -7.82
N THR A 51 -2.53 -2.11 -7.96
CA THR A 51 -2.83 -3.14 -6.97
C THR A 51 -1.70 -4.18 -6.90
N SER A 52 -1.12 -4.55 -8.05
CA SER A 52 -0.06 -5.57 -8.10
C SER A 52 1.30 -5.09 -7.60
N GLY A 53 1.49 -3.81 -7.30
CA GLY A 53 2.81 -3.25 -6.98
C GLY A 53 3.72 -3.03 -8.19
N TYR A 54 3.14 -2.83 -9.37
CA TYR A 54 3.90 -2.55 -10.60
C TYR A 54 4.53 -1.16 -10.54
N ARG A 55 5.84 -1.09 -10.73
CA ARG A 55 6.62 0.16 -10.77
C ARG A 55 7.85 0.01 -11.65
N ASP A 56 8.43 1.12 -12.08
CA ASP A 56 9.63 1.13 -12.94
C ASP A 56 9.50 0.26 -14.20
N GLY A 57 8.30 0.13 -14.74
CA GLY A 57 8.03 -0.63 -15.96
C GLY A 57 7.99 -2.16 -15.77
N THR A 58 7.94 -2.69 -14.55
CA THR A 58 7.77 -4.14 -14.32
C THR A 58 7.17 -4.46 -12.93
N VAL A 59 6.90 -5.73 -12.66
CA VAL A 59 6.66 -6.23 -11.29
C VAL A 59 7.96 -6.79 -10.73
N TYR A 60 8.34 -6.37 -9.53
CA TYR A 60 9.50 -6.89 -8.79
C TYR A 60 9.21 -6.93 -7.29
N LEU A 61 9.95 -7.78 -6.55
CA LEU A 61 9.64 -8.18 -5.18
C LEU A 61 9.34 -6.99 -4.24
N ASP A 62 10.25 -6.03 -4.11
CA ASP A 62 10.07 -4.87 -3.22
C ASP A 62 8.85 -4.05 -3.64
N GLY A 63 8.58 -3.91 -4.94
CA GLY A 63 7.39 -3.19 -5.41
C GLY A 63 6.08 -3.86 -5.01
N GLN A 64 6.07 -5.19 -4.91
CA GLN A 64 4.90 -5.94 -4.43
C GLN A 64 4.76 -5.85 -2.92
N LEU A 65 5.88 -5.91 -2.18
CA LEU A 65 5.89 -5.75 -0.73
C LEU A 65 5.48 -4.33 -0.30
N GLU A 66 5.80 -3.32 -1.11
CA GLU A 66 5.45 -1.92 -0.89
C GLU A 66 4.17 -1.49 -1.65
N SER A 67 3.40 -2.45 -2.15
CA SER A 67 2.14 -2.16 -2.83
C SER A 67 1.10 -1.60 -1.85
N TYR A 68 0.19 -0.73 -2.32
CA TYR A 68 -0.83 -0.17 -1.44
C TYR A 68 -1.68 -1.24 -0.72
N PRO A 69 -2.03 -2.40 -1.34
CA PRO A 69 -2.70 -3.47 -0.61
C PRO A 69 -1.84 -4.08 0.47
N ALA A 70 -0.54 -4.30 0.21
CA ALA A 70 0.37 -4.84 1.21
C ALA A 70 0.48 -3.90 2.43
N MET A 71 0.69 -2.61 2.19
CA MET A 71 0.77 -1.60 3.27
C MET A 71 -0.53 -1.50 4.08
N ILE A 72 -1.69 -1.57 3.44
CA ILE A 72 -2.99 -1.59 4.14
C ILE A 72 -3.13 -2.88 4.96
N ALA A 73 -2.78 -4.02 4.38
CA ALA A 73 -2.87 -5.32 5.04
C ALA A 73 -1.98 -5.40 6.29
N GLU A 74 -0.79 -4.79 6.25
CA GLU A 74 0.08 -4.67 7.42
C GLU A 74 -0.60 -3.92 8.57
N GLN A 75 -1.34 -2.84 8.29
CA GLN A 75 -2.09 -2.14 9.34
C GLN A 75 -3.29 -2.96 9.82
N MET A 76 -3.99 -3.63 8.91
CA MET A 76 -5.09 -4.54 9.27
C MET A 76 -4.62 -5.68 10.17
N GLN A 77 -3.44 -6.27 9.90
CA GLN A 77 -2.85 -7.31 10.75
C GLN A 77 -2.57 -6.81 12.18
N LYS A 78 -2.07 -5.58 12.33
CA LYS A 78 -1.89 -4.94 13.66
C LYS A 78 -3.22 -4.76 14.40
N ALA A 79 -4.32 -4.61 13.68
CA ALA A 79 -5.69 -4.54 14.20
C ALA A 79 -6.36 -5.93 14.40
N GLY A 80 -5.61 -7.04 14.34
CA GLY A 80 -6.17 -8.40 14.47
C GLY A 80 -6.65 -9.03 13.16
N GLY A 81 -6.27 -8.45 12.02
CA GLY A 81 -6.59 -8.97 10.69
C GLY A 81 -5.81 -10.23 10.30
N GLY A 82 -6.29 -10.91 9.26
CA GLY A 82 -5.69 -12.14 8.76
C GLY A 82 -4.40 -11.94 7.95
N THR A 83 -3.72 -13.05 7.66
CA THR A 83 -2.55 -13.06 6.75
C THR A 83 -2.94 -12.58 5.35
N PHE A 84 -2.10 -11.74 4.76
CA PHE A 84 -2.25 -11.26 3.40
C PHE A 84 -1.17 -11.85 2.49
N THR A 85 -1.57 -12.67 1.53
CA THR A 85 -0.65 -13.33 0.59
C THR A 85 -0.70 -12.68 -0.79
N GLN A 86 0.45 -12.67 -1.47
CA GLN A 86 0.62 -12.08 -2.80
C GLN A 86 1.38 -13.04 -3.72
N PRO A 87 1.13 -13.03 -5.04
CA PRO A 87 1.90 -13.79 -6.01
C PRO A 87 3.25 -13.11 -6.26
N LEU A 88 4.17 -13.25 -5.30
CA LEU A 88 5.47 -12.59 -5.32
C LEU A 88 6.37 -13.15 -6.44
N VAL A 89 7.02 -12.27 -7.18
CA VAL A 89 8.12 -12.65 -8.07
C VAL A 89 9.37 -12.93 -7.23
N PRO A 90 10.30 -13.79 -7.71
CA PRO A 90 11.39 -14.30 -6.88
C PRO A 90 12.55 -13.31 -6.68
N ASP A 91 12.54 -12.15 -7.35
CA ASP A 91 13.67 -11.22 -7.33
C ASP A 91 13.27 -9.74 -7.40
N ASN A 92 14.29 -8.88 -7.23
CA ASN A 92 14.18 -7.42 -7.29
C ASN A 92 14.56 -6.81 -8.65
N ILE A 93 14.70 -7.64 -9.68
CA ILE A 93 14.97 -7.23 -11.05
C ILE A 93 13.65 -7.13 -11.81
N GLY A 94 12.73 -8.08 -11.62
CA GLY A 94 11.47 -8.18 -12.34
C GLY A 94 11.63 -8.59 -13.80
N GLY A 95 10.51 -8.62 -14.51
CA GLY A 95 10.45 -9.14 -15.88
C GLY A 95 10.61 -10.66 -15.96
N PHE A 96 10.62 -11.19 -17.18
CA PHE A 96 10.71 -12.63 -17.41
C PHE A 96 11.64 -12.95 -18.59
N SER A 97 12.71 -13.71 -18.33
CA SER A 97 13.75 -14.06 -19.30
C SER A 97 13.27 -15.01 -20.41
N ASN A 98 12.24 -15.80 -20.12
CA ASN A 98 11.63 -16.75 -21.06
C ASN A 98 10.46 -16.18 -21.88
N ILE A 99 10.11 -14.89 -21.71
CA ILE A 99 9.03 -14.25 -22.47
C ILE A 99 9.53 -12.96 -23.12
N PRO A 100 9.56 -12.89 -24.46
CA PRO A 100 9.93 -11.67 -25.16
C PRO A 100 9.06 -10.48 -24.75
N GLY A 101 9.69 -9.33 -24.52
CA GLY A 101 9.01 -8.08 -24.19
C GLY A 101 8.86 -7.79 -22.68
N PHE A 102 9.07 -8.77 -21.81
CA PHE A 102 9.02 -8.58 -20.35
C PHE A 102 10.42 -8.28 -19.79
N LYS A 103 10.79 -6.99 -19.84
CA LYS A 103 12.09 -6.51 -19.36
C LYS A 103 12.12 -6.41 -17.83
N GLY A 104 13.32 -6.43 -17.26
CA GLY A 104 13.53 -6.09 -15.85
C GLY A 104 13.23 -4.62 -15.59
N LYS A 105 13.35 -4.16 -14.34
CA LYS A 105 12.95 -2.83 -13.94
C LYS A 105 13.84 -1.76 -14.56
N LEU A 106 13.26 -0.59 -14.79
CA LEU A 106 14.00 0.62 -15.12
C LEU A 106 14.82 1.06 -13.91
N THR A 107 16.10 1.32 -14.14
CA THR A 107 16.98 1.98 -13.18
C THR A 107 17.57 3.22 -13.81
N LEU A 108 17.79 4.25 -13.00
CA LEU A 108 18.44 5.47 -13.48
C LEU A 108 19.94 5.21 -13.58
N GLN A 109 20.52 5.41 -14.76
CA GLN A 109 21.94 5.20 -15.03
C GLN A 109 22.53 6.39 -15.80
N VAL A 110 23.84 6.57 -15.75
CA VAL A 110 24.54 7.57 -16.57
C VAL A 110 24.94 6.91 -17.89
N VAL A 111 24.32 7.34 -18.99
CA VAL A 111 24.62 6.88 -20.35
C VAL A 111 25.11 8.09 -21.15
N ASN A 112 26.32 8.00 -21.71
CA ASN A 112 26.94 9.09 -22.47
C ASN A 112 26.95 10.45 -21.74
N GLY A 113 27.18 10.43 -20.42
CA GLY A 113 27.24 11.63 -19.58
C GLY A 113 25.90 12.21 -19.14
N ALA A 114 24.76 11.58 -19.47
CA ALA A 114 23.43 12.01 -19.06
C ALA A 114 22.67 10.94 -18.28
N LEU A 115 21.86 11.37 -17.30
CA LEU A 115 20.95 10.47 -16.57
C LEU A 115 19.86 9.96 -17.52
N THR A 116 19.76 8.64 -17.63
CA THR A 116 18.87 7.94 -18.56
C THR A 116 18.23 6.75 -17.87
N PRO A 117 16.91 6.51 -18.04
CA PRO A 117 16.26 5.30 -17.56
C PRO A 117 16.67 4.10 -18.43
N VAL A 118 17.23 3.07 -17.84
CA VAL A 118 17.72 1.87 -18.53
C VAL A 118 17.05 0.63 -17.96
N TYR A 119 16.52 -0.21 -18.84
CA TYR A 119 15.94 -1.48 -18.44
C TYR A 119 17.02 -2.45 -17.99
N SER A 120 16.79 -3.09 -16.85
CA SER A 120 17.59 -4.22 -16.40
C SER A 120 17.30 -5.46 -17.26
N THR A 121 18.28 -6.35 -17.39
CA THR A 121 18.07 -7.66 -18.04
C THR A 121 17.30 -8.56 -17.09
N ALA A 122 16.13 -9.03 -17.50
CA ALA A 122 15.34 -9.99 -16.72
C ALA A 122 16.11 -11.31 -16.58
N VAL A 123 16.09 -11.89 -15.38
CA VAL A 123 16.81 -13.15 -15.08
C VAL A 123 15.86 -14.29 -14.76
N SER A 124 14.78 -14.00 -14.03
CA SER A 124 13.80 -14.99 -13.64
C SER A 124 12.91 -15.42 -14.80
N THR A 125 12.45 -16.66 -14.75
CA THR A 125 11.49 -17.20 -15.71
C THR A 125 10.07 -17.02 -15.16
N LEU A 126 9.10 -16.80 -16.06
CA LEU A 126 7.70 -16.87 -15.68
C LEU A 126 7.38 -18.31 -15.28
N ASP A 127 6.82 -18.47 -14.10
CA ASP A 127 6.33 -19.74 -13.57
C ASP A 127 4.88 -19.58 -13.09
N ARG A 128 4.15 -20.70 -13.02
CA ARG A 128 2.80 -20.75 -12.49
C ARG A 128 2.85 -20.97 -10.99
N LEU A 129 2.58 -19.91 -10.25
CA LEU A 129 2.43 -19.98 -8.80
C LEU A 129 1.15 -20.74 -8.42
N THR A 130 1.22 -21.50 -7.33
CA THR A 130 0.07 -22.24 -6.77
C THR A 130 -0.26 -21.72 -5.38
N GLY A 131 -1.55 -21.72 -5.03
CA GLY A 131 -2.03 -21.24 -3.72
C GLY A 131 -3.22 -20.29 -3.85
N THR A 132 -3.62 -19.72 -2.71
CA THR A 132 -4.65 -18.67 -2.64
C THR A 132 -3.96 -17.35 -2.33
N TYR A 133 -4.30 -16.31 -3.09
CA TYR A 133 -3.75 -14.97 -2.94
C TYR A 133 -4.84 -13.98 -2.57
N ASN A 134 -4.50 -13.06 -1.68
CA ASN A 134 -5.34 -11.92 -1.32
C ASN A 134 -5.15 -10.78 -2.32
N ASN A 135 -3.93 -10.58 -2.80
CA ASN A 135 -3.64 -9.63 -3.88
C ASN A 135 -3.85 -10.33 -5.24
N MET A 136 -4.91 -9.90 -5.92
CA MET A 136 -5.32 -10.35 -7.26
C MET A 136 -5.12 -9.24 -8.29
N GLY A 137 -4.15 -8.35 -8.05
CA GLY A 137 -3.75 -7.31 -8.99
C GLY A 137 -3.01 -7.90 -10.19
N VAL A 138 -3.45 -7.56 -11.40
CA VAL A 138 -2.79 -8.00 -12.64
C VAL A 138 -2.37 -6.78 -13.47
N PRO A 139 -1.06 -6.55 -13.70
CA PRO A 139 -0.60 -5.46 -14.56
C PRO A 139 -1.30 -5.45 -15.92
N GLY A 140 -1.80 -4.28 -16.32
CA GLY A 140 -2.52 -4.13 -17.60
C GLY A 140 -3.95 -4.66 -17.61
N ALA A 141 -4.46 -5.20 -16.50
CA ALA A 141 -5.86 -5.62 -16.41
C ALA A 141 -6.83 -4.44 -16.62
N LYS A 142 -7.89 -4.72 -17.38
CA LYS A 142 -8.98 -3.78 -17.70
C LYS A 142 -10.25 -4.25 -16.98
N SER A 143 -11.21 -3.34 -16.81
CA SER A 143 -12.46 -3.63 -16.10
C SER A 143 -13.23 -4.84 -16.65
N PHE A 144 -13.14 -5.11 -17.95
CA PHE A 144 -13.80 -6.25 -18.60
C PHE A 144 -13.02 -7.57 -18.56
N HIS A 145 -11.77 -7.60 -18.08
CA HIS A 145 -11.06 -8.87 -17.92
C HIS A 145 -11.64 -9.73 -16.78
N LEU A 146 -12.36 -9.11 -15.84
CA LEU A 146 -13.01 -9.80 -14.72
C LEU A 146 -14.22 -10.65 -15.14
N VAL A 147 -14.80 -10.37 -16.32
CA VAL A 147 -15.97 -11.11 -16.83
C VAL A 147 -15.58 -12.18 -17.85
N ALA A 148 -14.29 -12.28 -18.21
CA ALA A 148 -13.81 -13.34 -19.08
C ALA A 148 -13.73 -14.65 -18.30
N ASN A 149 -14.15 -15.75 -18.92
CA ASN A 149 -13.75 -17.07 -18.44
C ASN A 149 -12.23 -17.15 -18.64
N GLY A 150 -11.50 -17.26 -17.53
CA GLY A 150 -10.04 -17.22 -17.49
C GLY A 150 -9.35 -18.24 -18.39
#